data_AF-A0A9E5RNL6-F1
#
_entry.id   AF-A0A9E5RNL6-F1
#
_cell.length_a   1.000
_cell.length_b   1.000
_cell.length_c   1.000
_cell.angle_alpha   90.00
_cell.angle_beta   90.00
_cell.angle_gamma   90.00
#
_symmetry.space_group_name_H-M   'P 1'
#
loop_
_entity.id
_entity.type
_entity.pdbx_description
1 polymer ?
#
loop_
_entity_poly.entity_id
_entity_poly.type
_entity_poly.pdbx_seq_one_letter_code
_entity_poly.pdbx_strand_id
1 'polypeptide(L)'
;MNFKNISIVASVASVFAMTLIAIPFAAKADIFNSNSNSSSQIIAQTQPLKRDKKAYFEKFAQELGLTDAQKSDLARIRNNTRTEIDRILTPEQRQQRQQRQATSQNRQGRRNGGFKALNLTEDQKANIRRVMQASKSDMEAVLTPEQKQKFEQLRQDKRNIRQQRQQSNGVNR
;
A
#
# COMPACT_ATOMS: atom_id res chain seq x y z
N MET A 1 18.75 -41.31 -25.82
CA MET A 1 18.50 -41.98 -24.53
C MET A 1 17.47 -41.17 -23.77
N ASN A 2 16.32 -41.77 -23.52
CA ASN A 2 15.16 -41.20 -22.87
C ASN A 2 15.23 -41.47 -21.38
N PHE A 3 15.10 -40.45 -20.53
CA PHE A 3 14.69 -40.62 -19.14
C PHE A 3 13.63 -39.56 -18.79
N LYS A 4 12.37 -39.98 -18.92
CA LYS A 4 11.27 -39.51 -18.06
C LYS A 4 11.29 -40.39 -16.81
N ASN A 5 10.98 -39.82 -15.64
CA ASN A 5 10.37 -40.40 -14.41
C ASN A 5 10.46 -39.29 -13.32
N ILE A 6 9.39 -38.60 -12.91
CA ILE A 6 8.21 -38.98 -12.09
C ILE A 6 8.50 -38.96 -10.57
N SER A 7 7.69 -38.17 -9.86
CA SER A 7 7.38 -38.17 -8.40
C SER A 7 8.47 -37.61 -7.46
N ILE A 8 8.19 -36.92 -6.35
CA ILE A 8 7.12 -37.05 -5.35
C ILE A 8 6.79 -35.66 -4.77
N VAL A 9 5.50 -35.36 -4.68
CA VAL A 9 4.92 -34.27 -3.89
C VAL A 9 5.05 -34.63 -2.41
N ALA A 10 5.85 -33.87 -1.65
CA ALA A 10 5.87 -33.96 -0.19
C ALA A 10 5.01 -32.85 0.39
N SER A 11 3.72 -33.13 0.57
CA SER A 11 2.81 -32.34 1.39
C SER A 11 3.08 -32.61 2.87
N VAL A 12 3.73 -31.66 3.55
CA VAL A 12 3.85 -31.68 5.01
C VAL A 12 2.54 -31.15 5.60
N ALA A 13 1.68 -32.07 6.03
CA ALA A 13 0.57 -31.77 6.92
C ALA A 13 1.11 -31.59 8.34
N SER A 14 1.26 -30.34 8.80
CA SER A 14 1.53 -30.04 10.20
C SER A 14 0.21 -29.61 10.86
N VAL A 15 -0.42 -30.56 11.57
CA VAL A 15 -1.59 -30.32 12.40
C VAL A 15 -1.15 -29.59 13.66
N PHE A 16 -1.49 -28.29 13.77
CA PHE A 16 -1.45 -27.59 15.05
C PHE A 16 -2.86 -27.56 15.63
N ALA A 17 -3.13 -28.45 16.60
CA ALA A 17 -4.26 -28.30 17.50
C ALA A 17 -3.88 -27.25 18.55
N MET A 18 -4.41 -26.02 18.41
CA MET A 18 -4.29 -24.99 19.44
C MET A 18 -5.67 -24.77 20.07
N THR A 19 -5.79 -25.17 21.32
CA THR A 19 -6.98 -25.04 22.16
C THR A 19 -7.27 -23.56 22.45
N LEU A 20 -8.48 -23.11 22.14
CA LEU A 20 -8.98 -21.79 22.51
C LEU A 20 -9.52 -21.83 23.95
N ILE A 21 -8.86 -21.12 24.87
CA ILE A 21 -9.45 -20.77 26.16
C ILE A 21 -10.24 -19.48 25.96
N ALA A 22 -11.57 -19.60 25.86
CA ALA A 22 -12.47 -18.45 25.83
C ALA A 22 -12.77 -18.01 27.28
N ILE A 23 -12.35 -16.80 27.65
CA ILE A 23 -12.76 -16.15 28.90
C ILE A 23 -14.04 -15.35 28.60
N PRO A 24 -15.17 -15.60 29.28
CA PRO A 24 -16.36 -14.76 29.15
C PRO A 24 -16.19 -13.48 29.98
N PHE A 25 -16.13 -12.33 29.31
CA PHE A 25 -16.39 -11.05 29.97
C PHE A 25 -17.89 -10.79 29.98
N ALA A 26 -18.52 -10.94 31.15
CA ALA A 26 -19.83 -10.40 31.43
C ALA A 26 -19.67 -8.93 31.87
N ALA A 27 -19.99 -7.99 30.99
CA ALA A 27 -20.17 -6.58 31.35
C ALA A 27 -21.65 -6.25 31.24
N LYS A 28 -22.22 -5.80 32.36
CA LYS A 28 -23.61 -5.40 32.53
C LYS A 28 -23.92 -4.17 31.68
N ALA A 29 -25.07 -4.19 31.00
CA ALA A 29 -25.65 -3.03 30.36
C ALA A 29 -26.35 -2.17 31.43
N ASP A 30 -25.79 -1.00 31.74
CA ASP A 30 -26.53 0.06 32.43
C ASP A 30 -27.40 0.78 31.41
N ILE A 31 -28.70 0.58 31.56
CA ILE A 31 -29.76 1.30 30.86
C ILE A 31 -29.88 2.66 31.56
N PHE A 32 -29.35 3.73 30.95
CA PHE A 32 -29.65 5.10 31.37
C PHE A 32 -30.67 5.77 30.44
N ASN A 33 -31.89 5.74 30.95
CA ASN A 33 -32.99 6.69 30.87
C ASN A 33 -32.81 7.94 29.97
N SER A 34 -33.72 8.10 29.01
CA SER A 34 -33.86 9.25 28.12
C SER A 34 -34.50 10.44 28.82
N ASN A 35 -33.76 11.53 29.06
CA ASN A 35 -34.33 12.89 29.12
C ASN A 35 -33.24 13.97 29.09
N SER A 36 -33.12 14.72 27.99
CA SER A 36 -32.94 16.18 27.99
C SER A 36 -32.66 16.69 26.57
N ASN A 37 -33.49 17.64 26.15
CA ASN A 37 -33.29 18.51 25.00
C ASN A 37 -31.93 19.21 25.08
N SER A 38 -31.11 19.09 24.04
CA SER A 38 -30.13 20.11 23.68
C SER A 38 -29.80 19.98 22.20
N SER A 39 -30.34 20.92 21.45
CA SER A 39 -30.05 21.18 20.04
C SER A 39 -28.61 21.68 19.89
N SER A 40 -27.62 20.79 20.04
CA SER A 40 -26.26 21.05 19.61
C SER A 40 -26.11 20.54 18.19
N GLN A 41 -26.20 21.47 17.24
CA GLN A 41 -25.83 21.26 15.86
C GLN A 41 -24.39 20.74 15.81
N ILE A 42 -24.24 19.43 15.63
CA ILE A 42 -22.94 18.85 15.31
C ILE A 42 -22.64 19.23 13.88
N ILE A 43 -21.87 20.30 13.71
CA ILE A 43 -21.08 20.52 12.50
C ILE A 43 -20.16 19.32 12.41
N ALA A 44 -20.56 18.34 11.60
CA ALA A 44 -19.73 17.20 11.23
C ALA A 44 -18.52 17.73 10.46
N GLN A 45 -17.47 18.14 11.18
CA GLN A 45 -16.14 18.27 10.63
C GLN A 45 -15.77 16.90 10.09
N THR A 46 -15.89 16.74 8.77
CA THR A 46 -15.44 15.55 8.06
C THR A 46 -13.95 15.40 8.30
N GLN A 47 -13.61 14.58 9.30
CA GLN A 47 -12.24 14.14 9.50
C GLN A 47 -11.79 13.56 8.16
N PRO A 48 -10.62 13.96 7.63
CA PRO A 48 -10.16 13.45 6.35
C PRO A 48 -9.99 11.95 6.46
N LEU A 49 -10.91 11.20 5.86
CA LEU A 49 -10.94 9.74 5.84
C LEU A 49 -9.51 9.24 5.60
N LYS A 50 -9.02 8.41 6.53
CA LYS A 50 -7.76 7.68 6.37
C LYS A 50 -7.79 7.09 4.96
N ARG A 51 -6.91 7.56 4.06
CA ARG A 51 -6.77 6.95 2.73
C ARG A 51 -6.29 5.53 2.97
N ASP A 52 -7.23 4.60 2.98
CA ASP A 52 -6.91 3.20 3.08
C ASP A 52 -6.16 2.81 1.80
N LYS A 53 -4.86 2.54 1.97
CA LYS A 53 -3.98 2.13 0.87
C LYS A 53 -4.49 0.82 0.24
N LYS A 54 -5.14 -0.04 1.04
CA LYS A 54 -5.79 -1.26 0.57
C LYS A 54 -6.97 -0.90 -0.33
N ALA A 55 -7.88 -0.03 0.12
CA ALA A 55 -9.01 0.41 -0.70
C ALA A 55 -8.58 1.08 -2.03
N TYR A 56 -7.51 1.89 -2.04
CA TYR A 56 -6.99 2.46 -3.28
C TYR A 56 -6.42 1.40 -4.22
N PHE A 57 -5.67 0.42 -3.69
CA PHE A 57 -5.17 -0.69 -4.49
C PHE A 57 -6.32 -1.56 -5.02
N GLU A 58 -7.35 -1.80 -4.22
CA GLU A 58 -8.49 -2.60 -4.63
C GLU A 58 -9.26 -1.92 -5.76
N LYS A 59 -9.50 -0.60 -5.66
CA LYS A 59 -10.10 0.18 -6.75
C LYS A 59 -9.27 0.10 -8.03
N PHE A 60 -7.95 0.25 -7.92
CA PHE A 60 -7.05 0.13 -9.06
C PHE A 60 -7.08 -1.28 -9.67
N ALA A 61 -7.12 -2.31 -8.84
CA ALA A 61 -7.18 -3.70 -9.29
C ALA A 61 -8.50 -4.01 -9.99
N GLN A 62 -9.62 -3.50 -9.47
CA GLN A 62 -10.93 -3.58 -10.11
C GLN A 62 -10.95 -2.84 -11.44
N GLU A 63 -10.40 -1.62 -11.47
CA GLU A 63 -10.33 -0.80 -12.67
C GLU A 63 -9.51 -1.50 -13.77
N LEU A 64 -8.42 -2.19 -13.43
CA LEU A 64 -7.66 -2.98 -14.41
C LEU A 64 -8.21 -4.40 -14.64
N GLY A 65 -9.25 -4.83 -13.93
CA GLY A 65 -9.75 -6.20 -14.01
C GLY A 65 -8.69 -7.24 -13.66
N LEU A 66 -7.90 -7.00 -12.61
CA LEU A 66 -6.84 -7.92 -12.19
C LEU A 66 -7.41 -9.18 -11.57
N THR A 67 -6.86 -10.33 -11.96
CA THR A 67 -7.14 -11.61 -11.30
C THR A 67 -6.48 -11.68 -9.92
N ASP A 68 -6.96 -12.58 -9.06
CA ASP A 68 -6.36 -12.75 -7.72
C ASP A 68 -4.90 -13.22 -7.79
N ALA A 69 -4.55 -14.03 -8.79
CA ALA A 69 -3.17 -14.42 -9.07
C ALA A 69 -2.31 -13.19 -9.40
N GLN A 70 -2.76 -12.32 -10.31
CA GLN A 70 -2.06 -11.08 -10.65
C GLN A 70 -1.92 -10.15 -9.43
N LYS A 71 -2.97 -10.01 -8.60
CA LYS A 71 -2.91 -9.23 -7.35
C LYS A 71 -1.84 -9.77 -6.41
N SER A 72 -1.77 -11.09 -6.25
CA SER A 72 -0.77 -11.77 -5.44
C SER A 72 0.66 -11.53 -5.96
N ASP A 73 0.87 -11.66 -7.26
CA ASP A 73 2.16 -11.42 -7.90
C ASP A 73 2.62 -9.96 -7.73
N LEU A 74 1.72 -9.00 -7.93
CA LEU A 74 2.02 -7.58 -7.70
C LEU A 74 2.33 -7.29 -6.22
N ALA A 75 1.65 -7.94 -5.28
CA ALA A 75 1.96 -7.81 -3.86
C ALA A 75 3.35 -8.37 -3.55
N ARG A 76 3.70 -9.54 -4.11
CA ARG A 76 5.02 -10.15 -3.99
C ARG A 76 6.12 -9.26 -4.57
N ILE A 77 5.96 -8.73 -5.78
CA ILE A 77 6.92 -7.82 -6.42
C ILE A 77 7.14 -6.58 -5.54
N ARG A 78 6.08 -5.97 -5.03
CA ARG A 78 6.20 -4.81 -4.13
C ARG A 78 6.93 -5.11 -2.83
N ASN A 79 6.70 -6.28 -2.23
CA ASN A 79 7.39 -6.70 -1.02
C ASN A 79 8.87 -6.94 -1.29
N ASN A 80 9.21 -7.67 -2.36
CA ASN A 80 10.59 -7.91 -2.76
C ASN A 80 11.34 -6.59 -3.06
N THR A 81 10.69 -5.67 -3.78
CA THR A 81 11.24 -4.34 -4.07
C THR A 81 11.55 -3.57 -2.80
N ARG A 82 10.66 -3.62 -1.79
CA ARG A 82 10.90 -2.97 -0.49
C ARG A 82 12.09 -3.60 0.22
N THR A 83 12.17 -4.93 0.26
CA THR A 83 13.29 -5.64 0.88
C THR A 83 14.61 -5.31 0.21
N GLU A 84 14.65 -5.21 -1.12
CA GLU A 84 15.85 -4.85 -1.85
C GLU A 84 16.28 -3.41 -1.57
N ILE A 85 15.34 -2.46 -1.54
CA ILE A 85 15.64 -1.08 -1.15
C ILE A 85 16.14 -1.03 0.31
N ASP A 86 15.60 -1.84 1.20
CA ASP A 86 16.02 -1.88 2.61
C ASP A 86 17.49 -2.29 2.77
N ARG A 87 17.99 -3.16 1.87
CA ARG A 87 19.40 -3.57 1.85
C ARG A 87 20.34 -2.46 1.38
N ILE A 88 19.86 -1.49 0.61
CA ILE A 88 20.66 -0.34 0.14
C ILE A 88 20.89 0.69 1.26
N LEU A 89 19.99 0.71 2.25
CA LEU A 89 19.99 1.71 3.32
C LEU A 89 20.85 1.28 4.50
N THR A 90 21.44 2.25 5.20
CA THR A 90 22.15 2.00 6.47
C THR A 90 21.16 1.62 7.58
N PRO A 91 21.61 0.98 8.68
CA PRO A 91 20.76 0.69 9.83
C PRO A 91 20.01 1.93 10.36
N GLU A 92 20.69 3.06 10.46
CA GLU A 92 20.16 4.32 10.97
C GLU A 92 19.10 4.88 10.02
N GLN A 93 19.35 4.83 8.70
CA GLN A 93 18.38 5.24 7.69
C GLN A 93 17.12 4.35 7.71
N ARG A 94 17.27 3.04 7.92
CA ARG A 94 16.13 2.12 8.08
C ARG A 94 15.31 2.47 9.32
N GLN A 95 15.97 2.70 10.45
CA GLN A 95 15.30 3.07 11.70
C GLN A 95 14.56 4.41 11.55
N GLN A 96 15.21 5.42 10.97
CA GLN A 96 14.59 6.72 10.71
C GLN A 96 13.36 6.58 9.81
N ARG A 97 13.44 5.74 8.78
CA ARG A 97 12.29 5.46 7.91
C ARG A 97 11.15 4.78 8.66
N GLN A 98 11.43 3.79 9.51
CA GLN A 98 10.41 3.10 10.30
C GLN A 98 9.71 4.05 11.29
N GLN A 99 10.49 4.87 12.01
CA GLN A 99 9.96 5.90 12.90
C GLN A 99 9.06 6.91 12.15
N ARG A 100 9.48 7.33 10.95
CA ARG A 100 8.68 8.21 10.09
C ARG A 100 7.40 7.55 9.58
N GLN A 101 7.43 6.25 9.31
CA GLN A 101 6.23 5.50 8.93
C GLN A 101 5.25 5.40 10.10
N ALA A 102 5.73 5.17 11.32
CA ALA A 102 4.92 5.14 12.53
C ALA A 102 4.30 6.51 12.87
N THR A 103 5.05 7.59 12.65
CA THR A 103 4.63 8.98 12.94
C THR A 103 3.84 9.65 11.81
N SER A 104 3.65 8.99 10.67
CA SER A 104 2.93 9.50 9.49
C SER A 104 1.40 9.71 9.69
N GLN A 105 0.93 9.70 10.94
CA GLN A 105 -0.44 10.03 11.31
C GLN A 105 -0.78 11.50 10.98
N ASN A 106 0.20 12.40 11.04
CA ASN A 106 0.03 13.83 10.73
C ASN A 106 0.32 14.18 9.26
N ARG A 107 -0.38 15.20 8.72
CA ARG A 107 -0.29 15.69 7.32
C ARG A 107 1.15 16.02 6.88
N GLN A 108 2.00 16.45 7.81
CA GLN A 108 3.41 16.76 7.58
C GLN A 108 4.28 15.51 7.42
N GLY A 109 4.04 14.45 8.20
CA GLY A 109 4.74 13.16 8.06
C GLY A 109 4.47 12.48 6.70
N ARG A 110 3.31 12.76 6.10
CA ARG A 110 2.93 12.26 4.76
C ARG A 110 3.61 13.00 3.60
N ARG A 111 3.88 14.30 3.74
CA ARG A 111 4.56 15.10 2.70
C ARG A 111 6.06 14.78 2.61
N ASN A 112 6.68 14.43 3.74
CA ASN A 112 8.10 14.08 3.82
C ASN A 112 8.36 12.56 4.01
N GLY A 113 7.33 11.72 3.96
CA GLY A 113 7.39 10.28 4.29
C GLY A 113 8.01 9.36 3.24
N GLY A 114 8.88 9.88 2.38
CA GLY A 114 9.56 9.12 1.33
C GLY A 114 11.07 9.03 1.52
N PHE A 115 11.74 8.32 0.63
CA PHE A 115 13.21 8.18 0.59
C PHE A 115 13.98 9.52 0.58
N LYS A 116 13.31 10.62 0.19
CA LYS A 116 13.88 11.97 0.18
C LYS A 116 14.29 12.49 1.57
N ALA A 117 13.72 11.95 2.65
CA ALA A 117 14.01 12.39 4.02
C ALA A 117 15.12 11.61 4.72
N LEU A 118 15.79 10.68 4.02
CA LEU A 118 16.79 9.76 4.58
C LEU A 118 18.24 10.18 4.28
N ASN A 119 18.46 11.41 3.79
CA ASN A 119 19.79 11.93 3.41
C ASN A 119 20.61 10.91 2.59
N LEU A 120 19.97 10.33 1.56
CA LEU A 120 20.60 9.29 0.75
C LEU A 120 21.80 9.84 -0.03
N THR A 121 22.85 9.04 -0.15
CA THR A 121 23.97 9.32 -1.06
C THR A 121 23.52 9.23 -2.52
N GLU A 122 24.31 9.80 -3.45
CA GLU A 122 24.00 9.68 -4.88
C GLU A 122 24.02 8.22 -5.37
N ASP A 123 24.95 7.41 -4.88
CA ASP A 123 25.01 5.97 -5.20
C ASP A 123 23.78 5.22 -4.70
N GLN A 124 23.34 5.50 -3.46
CA GLN A 124 22.10 4.93 -2.92
C GLN A 124 20.89 5.33 -3.77
N LYS A 125 20.80 6.61 -4.17
CA LYS A 125 19.72 7.09 -5.05
C LYS A 125 19.76 6.39 -6.40
N ALA A 126 20.93 6.21 -7.00
CA ALA A 126 21.10 5.52 -8.28
C ALA A 126 20.67 4.04 -8.18
N ASN A 127 21.09 3.34 -7.12
CA ASN A 127 20.71 1.95 -6.89
C ASN A 127 19.21 1.81 -6.67
N ILE A 128 18.60 2.67 -5.84
CA ILE A 128 17.14 2.67 -5.64
C ILE A 128 16.40 2.93 -6.94
N ARG A 129 16.87 3.86 -7.79
CA ARG A 129 16.26 4.10 -9.11
C ARG A 129 16.29 2.85 -9.98
N ARG A 130 17.41 2.12 -10.01
CA ARG A 130 17.55 0.87 -10.77
C ARG A 130 16.57 -0.19 -10.29
N VAL A 131 16.47 -0.39 -8.97
CA VAL A 131 15.52 -1.33 -8.35
C VAL A 131 14.07 -0.96 -8.70
N MET A 132 13.73 0.33 -8.63
CA MET A 132 12.39 0.81 -8.97
C MET A 132 12.06 0.65 -10.48
N GLN A 133 13.06 0.78 -11.36
CA GLN A 133 12.90 0.55 -12.80
C GLN A 133 12.67 -0.94 -13.10
N ALA A 134 13.47 -1.82 -12.49
CA ALA A 134 13.30 -3.27 -12.62
C ALA A 134 11.90 -3.69 -12.11
N SER A 135 11.53 -3.25 -10.90
CA SER A 135 10.20 -3.50 -10.32
C SER A 135 9.06 -3.02 -11.23
N LYS A 136 9.22 -1.89 -11.92
CA LYS A 136 8.23 -1.40 -12.89
C LYS A 136 8.08 -2.37 -14.06
N SER A 137 9.19 -2.86 -14.61
CA SER A 137 9.19 -3.86 -15.68
C SER A 137 8.52 -5.16 -15.23
N ASP A 138 8.84 -5.64 -14.02
CA ASP A 138 8.23 -6.86 -13.46
C ASP A 138 6.72 -6.71 -13.27
N MET A 139 6.26 -5.56 -12.75
CA MET A 139 4.83 -5.28 -12.62
C MET A 139 4.13 -5.20 -13.98
N GLU A 140 4.77 -4.62 -15.00
CA GLU A 140 4.22 -4.56 -16.35
C GLU A 140 4.13 -5.97 -16.96
N ALA A 141 5.09 -6.85 -16.70
CA ALA A 141 5.07 -8.23 -17.20
C ALA A 141 3.90 -9.06 -16.66
N VAL A 142 3.36 -8.73 -15.47
CA VAL A 142 2.18 -9.40 -14.89
C VAL A 142 0.88 -9.04 -15.61
N LEU A 143 0.83 -7.89 -16.30
CA LEU A 143 -0.37 -7.39 -16.96
C LEU A 143 -0.53 -7.94 -18.39
N THR A 144 -1.78 -8.18 -18.79
CA THR A 144 -2.09 -8.50 -20.20
C THR A 144 -1.91 -7.26 -21.10
N PRO A 145 -1.79 -7.42 -22.43
CA PRO A 145 -1.72 -6.30 -23.36
C PRO A 145 -2.86 -5.27 -23.18
N GLU A 146 -4.08 -5.74 -22.99
CA GLU A 146 -5.28 -4.91 -22.81
C GLU A 146 -5.21 -4.15 -21.48
N GLN A 147 -4.77 -4.82 -20.41
CA GLN A 147 -4.57 -4.21 -19.09
C GLN A 147 -3.45 -3.15 -19.13
N LYS A 148 -2.38 -3.37 -19.90
CA LYS A 148 -1.30 -2.38 -20.10
C LYS A 148 -1.82 -1.13 -20.80
N GLN A 149 -2.62 -1.27 -21.85
CA GLN A 149 -3.21 -0.15 -22.55
C GLN A 149 -4.11 0.67 -21.62
N LYS A 150 -4.97 0.01 -20.84
CA LYS A 150 -5.83 0.67 -19.84
C LYS A 150 -4.99 1.38 -18.77
N PHE A 151 -3.93 0.73 -18.30
CA PHE A 151 -3.01 1.33 -17.33
C PHE A 151 -2.36 2.62 -17.86
N GLU A 152 -1.93 2.66 -19.12
CA GLU A 152 -1.32 3.85 -19.70
C GLU A 152 -2.35 4.98 -19.88
N GLN A 153 -3.59 4.68 -20.25
CA GLN A 153 -4.69 5.66 -20.28
C GLN A 153 -4.91 6.29 -18.91
N LEU A 154 -5.05 5.48 -17.85
CA LEU A 154 -5.20 5.97 -16.47
C LEU A 154 -4.02 6.85 -16.03
N ARG A 155 -2.80 6.56 -16.51
CA ARG A 155 -1.62 7.40 -16.25
C ARG A 155 -1.68 8.73 -16.99
N GLN A 156 -2.14 8.74 -18.23
CA GLN A 156 -2.35 9.96 -19.02
C GLN A 156 -3.40 10.85 -18.37
N ASP A 157 -4.55 10.31 -17.98
CA ASP A 157 -5.63 11.06 -17.33
C ASP A 157 -5.14 11.72 -16.03
N LYS A 158 -4.40 10.97 -15.21
CA LYS A 158 -3.80 11.52 -13.98
C LYS A 158 -2.80 12.63 -14.25
N ARG A 159 -2.02 12.55 -15.35
CA ARG A 159 -1.11 13.63 -15.77
C ARG A 159 -1.91 14.87 -16.19
N ASN A 160 -2.95 14.69 -16.99
CA ASN A 160 -3.79 15.79 -17.49
C ASN A 160 -4.49 16.51 -16.34
N ILE A 161 -5.10 15.78 -15.40
CA ILE A 161 -5.72 16.35 -14.19
C ILE A 161 -4.70 17.17 -13.38
N ARG A 162 -3.45 16.67 -13.26
CA ARG A 162 -2.39 17.39 -12.54
C ARG A 162 -1.97 18.67 -13.27
N GLN A 163 -1.93 18.66 -14.60
CA GLN A 163 -1.61 19.85 -15.40
C GLN A 163 -2.71 20.91 -15.33
N GLN A 164 -3.98 20.51 -15.48
CA GLN A 164 -5.12 21.42 -15.35
C GLN A 164 -5.15 22.11 -13.97
N ARG A 165 -4.88 21.36 -12.89
CA ARG A 165 -4.78 21.93 -11.54
C ARG A 165 -3.65 22.94 -11.35
N GLN A 166 -2.55 22.78 -12.07
CA GLN A 166 -1.44 23.73 -12.01
C GLN A 166 -1.78 25.02 -12.76
N GLN A 167 -2.51 24.92 -13.87
CA GLN A 167 -2.99 26.06 -14.64
C GLN A 167 -4.07 26.83 -13.88
N SER A 168 -5.07 26.15 -13.30
CA SER A 168 -6.15 26.79 -12.54
C SER A 168 -5.64 27.53 -11.28
N ASN A 169 -4.61 27.01 -10.63
CA ASN A 169 -4.01 27.65 -9.44
C ASN A 169 -3.00 28.76 -9.79
N GLY A 170 -2.59 28.89 -11.06
CA GLY A 170 -1.74 29.97 -11.56
C GLY A 170 -2.52 31.21 -12.00
N VAL A 171 -3.82 31.08 -12.26
CA VAL A 171 -4.71 32.19 -12.69
C VAL A 171 -5.26 32.99 -11.49
N ASN A 172 -5.20 32.45 -10.27
CA ASN A 172 -5.63 33.10 -9.03
C ASN A 172 -4.46 33.69 -8.20
N ARG A 173 -3.37 34.13 -8.84
CA ARG A 173 -2.25 34.83 -8.20
C ARG A 173 -1.93 36.12 -8.91
#